data_AF-A0A9D5IG72-F1
#
_entry.id   AF-A0A9D5IG72-F1
#
_cell.length_a   1.000
_cell.length_b   1.000
_cell.length_c   1.000
_cell.angle_alpha   90.00
_cell.angle_beta   90.00
_cell.angle_gamma   90.00
#
_symmetry.space_group_name_H-M   'P 1'
#
loop_
_entity.id
_entity.type
_entity.pdbx_description
1 polymer ?
#
loop_
_entity_poly.entity_id
_entity_poly.type
_entity_poly.pdbx_seq_one_letter_code
_entity_poly.pdbx_strand_id
1 'polypeptide(L)'
;MSGFPRELVGKPESGPMALLREAGGAVNAAEISLRRPTARALAEAAAALEEAIPRLRALEQALLRDEPPLDPGERATLAEAGQGLRLRIFVLGRLLEGAARLHAGWAEDLASRRGYSAEGVALP
;
A
#
# COMPACT_ATOMS: atom_id res chain seq x y z
N MET A 1 -37.86 -26.51 16.22
CA MET A 1 -37.28 -25.30 15.60
C MET A 1 -35.92 -25.06 16.26
N SER A 2 -34.85 -25.41 15.56
CA SER A 2 -33.47 -25.28 16.04
C SER A 2 -33.01 -23.84 15.82
N GLY A 3 -32.80 -23.09 16.90
CA GLY A 3 -32.21 -21.76 16.86
C GLY A 3 -30.71 -21.89 16.64
N PHE A 4 -30.25 -21.56 15.43
CA PHE A 4 -28.83 -21.34 15.17
C PHE A 4 -28.37 -20.11 15.96
N PRO A 5 -27.28 -20.18 16.76
CA PRO A 5 -26.71 -18.98 17.34
C PRO A 5 -26.06 -18.14 16.23
N ARG A 6 -26.64 -16.97 15.96
CA ARG A 6 -26.10 -15.91 15.08
C ARG A 6 -25.01 -15.10 15.81
N GLU A 7 -23.97 -15.75 16.31
CA GLU A 7 -22.82 -15.06 16.88
C GLU A 7 -21.51 -15.54 16.24
N LEU A 8 -21.36 -15.19 14.96
CA LEU A 8 -20.06 -15.09 14.30
C LEU A 8 -19.98 -13.74 13.58
N VAL A 9 -20.34 -12.66 14.27
CA VAL A 9 -19.82 -11.34 13.91
C VAL A 9 -18.41 -11.31 14.48
N GLY A 10 -17.44 -11.75 13.66
CA GLY A 10 -16.04 -11.70 14.02
C GLY A 10 -15.71 -10.30 14.54
N LYS A 11 -15.29 -10.20 15.80
CA LYS A 11 -14.72 -8.96 16.32
C LYS A 11 -13.63 -8.53 15.32
N PRO A 12 -13.47 -7.22 15.05
CA PRO A 12 -12.31 -6.76 14.28
C PRO A 12 -11.09 -7.40 14.92
N GLU A 13 -10.33 -8.19 14.16
CA GLU A 13 -9.12 -8.80 14.66
C GLU A 13 -8.22 -7.65 15.12
N SER A 14 -8.11 -7.46 16.43
CA SER A 14 -7.29 -6.40 17.02
C SER A 14 -5.96 -7.04 17.40
N GLY A 15 -4.87 -6.63 16.76
CA GLY A 15 -3.53 -7.09 17.15
C GLY A 15 -2.48 -7.05 16.03
N PRO A 16 -1.24 -7.45 16.35
CA PRO A 16 -0.11 -7.46 15.43
C PRO A 16 -0.39 -8.19 14.10
N MET A 17 -1.06 -9.35 14.15
CA MET A 17 -1.40 -10.11 12.95
C MET A 17 -2.36 -9.35 12.02
N ALA A 18 -3.34 -8.64 12.58
CA ALA A 18 -4.28 -7.85 11.79
C ALA A 18 -3.58 -6.65 11.13
N LEU A 19 -2.70 -5.97 11.87
CA LEU A 19 -1.88 -4.88 11.33
C LEU A 19 -1.01 -5.37 10.16
N LEU A 20 -0.40 -6.55 10.30
CA LEU A 20 0.36 -7.17 9.22
C LEU A 20 -0.52 -7.50 8.00
N ARG A 21 -1.71 -8.08 8.22
CA ARG A 21 -2.65 -8.44 7.15
C ARG A 21 -3.15 -7.21 6.40
N GLU A 22 -3.54 -6.17 7.11
CA GLU A 22 -4.02 -4.92 6.51
C GLU A 22 -2.90 -4.22 5.73
N ALA A 23 -1.69 -4.13 6.31
CA ALA A 23 -0.53 -3.60 5.60
C ALA A 23 -0.23 -4.42 4.34
N GLY A 24 -0.25 -5.75 4.44
CA GLY A 24 -0.05 -6.65 3.31
C GLY A 24 -1.11 -6.50 2.21
N GLY A 25 -2.37 -6.33 2.59
CA GLY A 25 -3.48 -6.06 1.67
C GLY A 25 -3.30 -4.77 0.90
N ALA A 26 -2.92 -3.70 1.59
CA ALA A 26 -2.65 -2.39 0.99
C ALA A 26 -1.41 -2.44 0.04
N VAL A 27 -0.32 -3.10 0.45
CA VAL A 27 0.85 -3.33 -0.42
C VAL A 27 0.47 -4.12 -1.67
N ASN A 28 -0.36 -5.15 -1.55
CA ASN A 28 -0.82 -5.94 -2.68
C ASN A 28 -1.72 -5.13 -3.62
N ALA A 29 -2.60 -4.27 -3.08
CA ALA A 29 -3.41 -3.36 -3.87
C ALA A 29 -2.54 -2.39 -4.68
N ALA A 30 -1.51 -1.79 -4.05
CA ALA A 30 -0.55 -0.93 -4.73
C ALA A 30 0.17 -1.66 -5.87
N GLU A 31 0.63 -2.89 -5.63
CA GLU A 31 1.27 -3.73 -6.64
C GLU A 31 0.34 -4.02 -7.83
N ILE A 32 -0.93 -4.35 -7.58
CA ILE A 32 -1.93 -4.59 -8.62
C ILE A 32 -2.15 -3.33 -9.47
N SER A 33 -2.31 -2.17 -8.85
CA SER A 33 -2.50 -0.90 -9.55
C SER A 33 -1.30 -0.56 -10.43
N LEU A 34 -0.08 -0.82 -9.97
CA LEU A 34 1.15 -0.57 -10.74
C LEU A 34 1.32 -1.47 -11.97
N ARG A 35 0.58 -2.59 -12.09
CA ARG A 35 0.61 -3.43 -13.31
C ARG A 35 0.05 -2.73 -14.55
N ARG A 36 -0.75 -1.67 -14.36
CA ARG A 36 -1.33 -0.87 -15.45
C ARG A 36 -1.11 0.61 -15.14
N PRO A 37 0.07 1.17 -15.45
CA PRO A 37 0.42 2.53 -15.06
C PRO A 37 -0.40 3.51 -15.88
N THR A 38 -1.55 3.90 -15.36
CA THR A 38 -2.35 5.05 -15.80
C THR A 38 -2.26 6.11 -14.70
N ALA A 39 -2.46 7.39 -15.00
CA ALA A 39 -2.41 8.44 -13.97
C ALA A 39 -3.30 8.11 -12.75
N ARG A 40 -4.51 7.57 -13.00
CA ARG A 40 -5.40 7.08 -11.95
C ARG A 40 -4.81 5.92 -11.16
N ALA A 41 -4.28 4.90 -11.83
CA ALA A 41 -3.70 3.74 -11.14
C ALA A 41 -2.43 4.10 -10.36
N LEU A 42 -1.65 5.08 -10.81
CA LEU A 42 -0.51 5.61 -10.05
C LEU A 42 -0.99 6.30 -8.77
N ALA A 43 -2.06 7.09 -8.83
CA ALA A 43 -2.66 7.70 -7.65
C ALA A 43 -3.25 6.67 -6.68
N GLU A 44 -3.93 5.64 -7.20
CA GLU A 44 -4.46 4.53 -6.39
C GLU A 44 -3.33 3.75 -5.71
N ALA A 45 -2.22 3.50 -6.41
CA ALA A 45 -1.04 2.86 -5.83
C ALA A 45 -0.41 3.72 -4.73
N ALA A 46 -0.31 5.04 -4.94
CA ALA A 46 0.19 5.97 -3.92
C ALA A 46 -0.66 5.94 -2.65
N ALA A 47 -1.99 6.06 -2.80
CA ALA A 47 -2.93 6.02 -1.68
C ALA A 47 -2.85 4.69 -0.90
N ALA A 48 -2.74 3.56 -1.62
CA ALA A 48 -2.58 2.25 -0.99
C ALA A 48 -1.26 2.14 -0.21
N LEU A 49 -0.15 2.70 -0.71
CA LEU A 49 1.11 2.73 0.04
C LEU A 49 1.02 3.65 1.28
N GLU A 50 0.37 4.80 1.16
CA GLU A 50 0.11 5.72 2.27
C GLU A 50 -0.74 5.07 3.38
N GLU A 51 -1.67 4.19 3.01
CA GLU A 51 -2.44 3.37 3.95
C GLU A 51 -1.62 2.25 4.61
N ALA A 52 -0.67 1.65 3.89
CA ALA A 52 0.15 0.54 4.40
C ALA A 52 1.18 0.98 5.46
N ILE A 53 1.82 2.13 5.25
CA ILE A 53 2.91 2.65 6.10
C ILE A 53 2.51 2.79 7.58
N PRO A 54 1.40 3.46 7.95
CA PRO A 54 1.03 3.64 9.36
C PRO A 54 0.72 2.31 10.04
N ARG A 55 0.17 1.33 9.31
CA ARG A 55 -0.12 -0.01 9.84
C ARG A 55 1.15 -0.81 10.14
N LEU A 56 2.15 -0.71 9.26
CA LEU A 56 3.48 -1.28 9.51
C LEU A 56 4.17 -0.62 10.71
N ARG A 57 4.09 0.70 10.84
CA ARG A 57 4.60 1.41 12.03
C ARG A 57 3.89 0.96 13.31
N ALA A 58 2.57 0.78 13.26
CA ALA A 58 1.81 0.27 14.39
C ALA A 58 2.19 -1.17 14.74
N LEU A 59 2.42 -2.04 13.74
CA LEU A 59 2.92 -3.40 13.95
C LEU A 59 4.26 -3.36 14.69
N GLU A 60 5.21 -2.57 14.21
CA GLU A 60 6.53 -2.44 14.85
C GLU A 60 6.43 -1.95 16.29
N GLN A 61 5.58 -0.96 16.56
CA GLN A 61 5.32 -0.49 17.92
C GLN A 61 4.70 -1.57 18.79
N ALA A 62 3.75 -2.35 18.27
CA ALA A 62 3.14 -3.46 19.01
C ALA A 62 4.15 -4.55 19.34
N LEU A 63 5.04 -4.89 18.41
CA LEU A 63 6.13 -5.86 18.64
C LEU A 63 7.16 -5.36 19.66
N LEU A 64 7.40 -4.04 19.75
CA LEU A 64 8.30 -3.44 20.74
C LEU A 64 7.68 -3.39 22.14
N ARG A 65 6.37 -3.13 22.24
CA ARG A 65 5.65 -3.05 23.52
C ARG A 65 5.37 -4.42 24.13
N ASP A 66 5.39 -5.47 23.31
CA ASP A 66 5.01 -6.82 23.72
C ASP A 66 3.60 -6.89 24.33
N GLU A 67 2.70 -6.08 23.76
CA GLU A 67 1.30 -5.98 24.19
C GLU A 67 0.38 -6.19 22.97
N PRO A 68 -0.41 -7.29 22.92
CA PRO A 68 -0.40 -8.43 23.85
C PRO A 68 0.92 -9.21 23.80
N PRO A 69 1.30 -9.91 24.88
CA PRO A 69 2.52 -10.71 24.91
C PRO A 69 2.45 -11.82 23.87
N LEU A 70 3.43 -11.84 22.98
CA LEU A 70 3.57 -12.83 21.92
C LEU A 70 4.62 -13.88 22.30
N ASP A 71 4.39 -15.13 21.86
CA ASP A 71 5.45 -16.14 21.85
C ASP A 71 6.67 -15.63 21.05
N PRO A 72 7.92 -15.90 21.50
CA PRO A 72 9.12 -15.49 20.78
C PRO A 72 9.16 -15.92 19.30
N GLY A 73 8.64 -17.09 18.96
CA GLY A 73 8.56 -17.58 17.58
C GLY A 73 7.56 -16.79 16.73
N GLU A 74 6.38 -16.52 17.27
CA GLU A 74 5.36 -15.67 16.64
C GLU A 74 5.88 -14.25 16.43
N ARG A 75 6.53 -13.67 17.43
CA ARG A 75 7.14 -12.34 17.34
C ARG A 75 8.19 -12.27 16.24
N ALA A 76 9.09 -13.26 16.16
CA ALA A 76 10.11 -13.33 15.13
C ALA A 76 9.49 -13.44 13.73
N THR A 77 8.45 -14.28 13.58
CA THR A 77 7.73 -14.45 12.32
C THR A 77 7.04 -13.16 11.86
N LEU A 78 6.36 -12.46 12.78
CA LEU A 78 5.71 -11.18 12.49
C LEU A 78 6.73 -10.08 12.14
N ALA A 79 7.87 -10.05 12.83
CA ALA A 79 8.95 -9.10 12.54
C ALA A 79 9.55 -9.33 11.16
N GLU A 80 9.81 -10.58 10.79
CA GLU A 80 10.33 -10.95 9.47
C GLU A 80 9.33 -10.60 8.35
N ALA A 81 8.06 -10.95 8.53
CA ALA A 81 7.01 -10.60 7.58
C ALA A 81 6.85 -9.08 7.43
N GLY A 82 6.92 -8.33 8.54
CA GLY A 82 6.91 -6.87 8.54
C GLY A 82 8.09 -6.27 7.76
N GLN A 83 9.29 -6.83 7.92
CA GLN A 83 10.45 -6.41 7.12
C GLN A 83 10.30 -6.74 5.63
N GLY A 84 9.76 -7.91 5.31
CA GLY A 84 9.43 -8.27 3.92
C GLY A 84 8.49 -7.26 3.27
N LEU A 85 7.46 -6.79 4.00
CA LEU A 85 6.57 -5.74 3.50
C LEU A 85 7.26 -4.39 3.35
N ARG A 86 8.16 -3.99 4.26
CA ARG A 86 8.96 -2.74 4.11
C ARG A 86 9.78 -2.73 2.84
N LEU A 87 10.48 -3.84 2.56
CA LEU A 87 11.28 -3.98 1.34
C LEU A 87 10.39 -3.87 0.09
N ARG A 88 9.21 -4.51 0.11
CA ARG A 88 8.23 -4.39 -0.98
C ARG A 88 7.75 -2.95 -1.16
N ILE A 89 7.39 -2.25 -0.09
CA ILE A 89 7.00 -0.82 -0.15
C ILE A 89 8.10 0.03 -0.77
N PHE A 90 9.35 -0.19 -0.37
CA PHE A 90 10.48 0.54 -0.94
C PHE A 90 10.59 0.33 -2.46
N VAL A 91 10.52 -0.92 -2.91
CA VAL A 91 10.57 -1.26 -4.35
C VAL A 91 9.38 -0.64 -5.09
N LEU A 92 8.16 -0.76 -4.57
CA LEU A 92 6.96 -0.18 -5.19
C LEU A 92 7.02 1.34 -5.25
N GLY A 93 7.52 2.01 -4.21
CA GLY A 93 7.72 3.46 -4.21
C GLY A 93 8.70 3.91 -5.30
N ARG A 94 9.78 3.14 -5.52
CA ARG A 94 10.75 3.41 -6.59
C ARG A 94 10.14 3.23 -7.98
N LEU A 95 9.31 2.20 -8.16
CA LEU A 95 8.57 1.96 -9.41
C LEU A 95 7.53 3.05 -9.67
N LEU A 96 6.78 3.45 -8.65
CA LEU A 96 5.79 4.52 -8.71
C LEU A 96 6.45 5.84 -9.15
N GLU A 97 7.59 6.21 -8.56
CA GLU A 97 8.33 7.41 -8.95
C GLU A 97 8.80 7.35 -10.41
N GLY A 98 9.32 6.21 -10.86
CA GLY A 98 9.72 6.00 -12.25
C GLY A 98 8.54 6.11 -13.21
N ALA A 99 7.40 5.49 -12.87
CA ALA A 99 6.19 5.54 -13.69
C ALA A 99 5.58 6.95 -13.75
N ALA A 100 5.59 7.70 -12.65
CA ALA A 100 5.11 9.07 -12.61
C ALA A 100 5.94 9.99 -13.52
N ARG A 101 7.28 9.86 -13.50
CA ARG A 101 8.17 10.61 -14.39
C ARG A 101 7.92 10.30 -15.88
N LEU A 102 7.73 9.02 -16.22
CA LEU A 102 7.42 8.61 -17.60
C LEU A 102 6.07 9.17 -18.05
N HIS A 103 5.05 9.16 -17.18
CA HIS A 103 3.73 9.74 -17.47
C HIS A 103 3.80 11.24 -17.71
N ALA A 104 4.54 11.99 -16.87
CA ALA A 104 4.72 13.42 -17.05
C ALA A 104 5.39 13.73 -18.40
N GLY A 105 6.47 13.02 -18.74
CA GLY A 105 7.15 13.18 -20.03
C GLY A 105 6.28 12.86 -21.24
N TRP A 106 5.41 11.84 -21.15
CA TRP A 106 4.44 11.54 -22.20
C TRP A 106 3.36 12.61 -22.36
N ALA A 107 2.88 13.18 -21.25
CA ALA A 107 1.91 14.28 -21.28
C ALA A 107 2.52 15.52 -21.93
N GLU A 108 3.78 15.85 -21.62
CA GLU A 108 4.54 16.94 -22.22
C GLU A 108 4.77 16.74 -23.74
N ASP A 109 5.20 15.54 -24.18
CA ASP A 109 5.40 15.25 -25.61
C ASP A 109 4.07 15.33 -26.39
N LEU A 110 2.99 14.76 -25.84
CA LEU A 110 1.68 14.81 -26.48
C LEU A 110 1.16 16.25 -26.58
N ALA A 111 1.30 17.04 -25.53
CA ALA A 111 0.87 18.43 -25.53
C ALA A 111 1.67 19.24 -26.58
N SER A 112 3.00 19.08 -26.59
CA SER A 112 3.88 19.76 -27.54
C SER A 112 3.50 19.46 -28.99
N ARG A 113 3.20 18.20 -29.31
CA ARG A 113 2.72 17.79 -30.66
C ARG A 113 1.39 18.41 -31.05
N ARG A 114 0.57 18.82 -30.07
CA ARG A 114 -0.70 19.49 -30.31
C ARG A 114 -0.59 21.01 -30.27
N GLY A 115 0.61 21.55 -30.03
CA GLY A 115 0.83 22.99 -29.86
C GLY A 115 0.33 23.52 -28.52
N TYR A 116 0.35 22.69 -27.47
CA TYR A 116 -0.03 23.07 -26.10
C TYR A 116 1.07 22.67 -25.10
N SER A 117 1.11 23.31 -23.93
CA SER A 117 1.88 22.86 -22.76
C SER A 117 1.19 21.67 -22.08
N ALA A 118 1.90 20.94 -21.22
CA ALA A 118 1.31 19.84 -20.44
C ALA A 118 0.13 20.28 -19.55
N GLU A 119 0.02 21.58 -19.25
CA GLU A 119 -1.07 22.21 -18.51
C GLU A 119 -2.25 22.65 -19.40
N GLY A 120 -2.14 22.45 -20.73
CA GLY A 120 -3.19 22.80 -21.70
C GLY A 120 -3.15 24.23 -22.23
N VAL A 121 -2.02 24.95 -22.08
CA VAL A 121 -1.84 26.32 -22.59
C VAL A 121 -1.32 26.28 -24.02
N ALA A 122 -1.94 26.99 -24.97
CA ALA A 122 -1.44 27.04 -26.35
C ALA A 122 0.00 27.59 -26.39
N LEU A 123 0.90 26.88 -27.09
CA LEU A 123 2.28 27.31 -27.30
C LEU A 123 2.34 28.28 -28.49
N PRO A 124 3.17 29.34 -28.43
CA PRO A 124 3.31 30.35 -29.47
C PRO A 124 3.91 29.81 -30.78
#